data_AF-A0A1D6GTE0-F1
#
_entry.id   AF-A0A1D6GTE0-F1
#
_cell.length_a   1.000
_cell.length_b   1.000
_cell.length_c   1.000
_cell.angle_alpha   90.00
_cell.angle_beta   90.00
_cell.angle_gamma   90.00
#
_symmetry.space_group_name_H-M   'P 1'
#
loop_
_entity.id
_entity.type
_entity.pdbx_description
1 polymer ?
#
loop_
_entity_poly.entity_id
_entity_poly.type
_entity_poly.pdbx_seq_one_letter_code
_entity_poly.pdbx_strand_id
1 'polypeptide(L)'
;MILISPFLLQTGDTIIQLYNNFITDFETKINLLKLAHFAVIASRQYPDKDAAITFLEGVITKLRDTRESRINEPILYVKMQIAAINLEKGNQKECKNSLEDGKTTLDSMTDVDPTVHASFYWISSQYHKSCQEFAEFYKNALLYLAYTTVESLSESFKLDLAFDLSLAALLGDNIYNFGELLAHPIFSVYFSFLFIV
;
A
#
# COMPACT_ATOMS: atom_id res chain seq x y z
N MET A 1 -17.11 -34.17 -21.94
CA MET A 1 -15.64 -34.15 -21.80
C MET A 1 -15.15 -32.87 -22.46
N ILE A 2 -15.09 -31.77 -21.70
CA ILE A 2 -14.71 -30.46 -22.22
C ILE A 2 -13.18 -30.43 -22.26
N LEU A 3 -12.64 -30.42 -23.47
CA LEU A 3 -11.22 -30.26 -23.76
C LEU A 3 -10.82 -28.83 -23.39
N ILE A 4 -10.21 -28.66 -22.22
CA ILE A 4 -9.43 -27.46 -21.91
C ILE A 4 -8.13 -27.58 -22.70
N SER A 5 -7.95 -26.70 -23.69
CA SER A 5 -6.72 -26.62 -24.46
C SER A 5 -5.57 -26.15 -23.56
N PRO A 6 -4.37 -26.73 -23.69
CA PRO A 6 -3.19 -26.31 -22.95
C PRO A 6 -2.59 -25.07 -23.63
N PHE A 7 -3.25 -23.93 -23.50
CA PHE A 7 -2.66 -22.65 -23.91
C PHE A 7 -1.71 -22.19 -22.82
N LEU A 8 -0.42 -22.39 -23.08
CA LEU A 8 0.75 -21.79 -22.44
C LEU A 8 0.43 -20.68 -21.43
N LEU A 9 0.42 -21.07 -20.14
CA LEU A 9 0.41 -20.16 -19.00
C LEU A 9 1.73 -19.38 -18.98
N GLN A 10 1.76 -18.19 -19.58
CA GLN A 10 2.75 -17.18 -19.21
C GLN A 10 2.28 -16.55 -17.89
N THR A 11 3.06 -16.80 -16.84
CA THR A 11 2.72 -16.60 -15.42
C THR A 11 2.41 -15.14 -15.04
N GLY A 12 2.68 -14.16 -15.90
CA GLY A 12 2.41 -12.72 -15.64
C GLY A 12 0.99 -12.27 -16.01
N ASP A 13 0.43 -12.79 -17.11
CA ASP A 13 -0.88 -12.33 -17.62
C ASP A 13 -2.07 -12.96 -16.92
N THR A 14 -1.85 -14.01 -16.12
CA THR A 14 -2.92 -14.82 -15.54
C THR A 14 -3.78 -14.03 -14.54
N ILE A 15 -3.17 -13.14 -13.75
CA ILE A 15 -3.89 -12.33 -12.75
C ILE A 15 -4.64 -11.17 -13.43
N ILE A 16 -4.05 -10.55 -14.45
CA ILE A 16 -4.69 -9.48 -15.23
C ILE A 16 -5.91 -10.03 -15.97
N GLN A 17 -5.77 -11.21 -16.58
CA GLN A 17 -6.88 -11.91 -17.23
C GLN A 17 -7.93 -12.37 -16.21
N LEU A 18 -7.53 -12.82 -15.01
CA LEU A 18 -8.47 -13.15 -13.94
C LEU A 18 -9.28 -11.92 -13.49
N TYR A 19 -8.64 -10.76 -13.35
CA TYR A 19 -9.35 -9.52 -13.03
C TYR A 19 -10.35 -9.15 -14.13
N ASN A 20 -9.88 -9.06 -15.38
CA ASN A 20 -10.72 -8.62 -16.50
C ASN A 20 -11.87 -9.59 -16.79
N ASN A 21 -11.60 -10.90 -16.74
CA ASN A 21 -12.57 -11.93 -17.15
C ASN A 21 -13.44 -12.45 -16.00
N PHE A 22 -13.06 -12.24 -14.74
CA PHE A 22 -13.75 -12.87 -13.61
C PHE A 22 -14.16 -11.87 -12.53
N ILE A 23 -13.47 -10.75 -12.36
CA ILE A 23 -13.83 -9.79 -11.31
C ILE A 23 -14.86 -8.78 -11.83
N THR A 24 -14.77 -8.38 -13.10
CA THR A 24 -15.77 -7.52 -13.75
C THR A 24 -17.18 -8.13 -13.71
N ASP A 25 -17.28 -9.45 -13.89
CA ASP A 25 -18.58 -10.18 -13.91
C ASP A 25 -19.21 -10.33 -12.51
N PHE A 26 -18.42 -10.13 -11.44
CA PHE A 26 -18.86 -10.29 -10.05
C PHE A 26 -18.96 -8.96 -9.29
N GLU A 27 -18.82 -7.82 -9.97
CA GLU A 27 -18.93 -6.46 -9.40
C GLU A 27 -20.20 -6.26 -8.55
N THR A 28 -21.31 -6.90 -8.92
CA THR A 28 -22.60 -6.77 -8.20
C THR A 28 -22.71 -7.62 -6.93
N LYS A 29 -21.75 -8.52 -6.66
CA LYS A 29 -21.78 -9.46 -5.51
C LYS A 29 -20.53 -9.38 -4.63
N ILE A 30 -19.50 -8.66 -5.07
CA ILE A 30 -18.22 -8.52 -4.36
C ILE A 30 -18.22 -7.21 -3.58
N ASN A 31 -17.65 -7.26 -2.36
CA ASN A 31 -17.32 -6.06 -1.61
C ASN A 31 -16.32 -5.20 -2.41
N LEU A 32 -16.66 -3.93 -2.64
CA LEU A 32 -15.88 -3.01 -3.47
C LEU A 32 -14.43 -2.80 -3.01
N LEU A 33 -14.17 -2.88 -1.71
CA LEU A 33 -12.80 -2.83 -1.17
C LEU A 33 -12.00 -4.08 -1.55
N LYS A 34 -12.63 -5.27 -1.57
CA LYS A 34 -11.98 -6.48 -2.11
C LYS A 34 -11.66 -6.35 -3.59
N LEU A 35 -12.56 -5.73 -4.37
CA LEU A 35 -12.29 -5.43 -5.78
C LEU A 35 -11.08 -4.51 -5.93
N ALA A 36 -10.98 -3.46 -5.11
CA ALA A 36 -9.81 -2.59 -5.05
C ALA A 36 -8.52 -3.36 -4.69
N HIS A 37 -8.56 -4.27 -3.71
CA HIS A 37 -7.42 -5.13 -3.37
C HIS A 37 -6.94 -5.94 -4.58
N PHE A 38 -7.86 -6.57 -5.32
CA PHE A 38 -7.51 -7.33 -6.52
C PHE A 38 -6.94 -6.44 -7.63
N ALA A 39 -7.51 -5.25 -7.83
CA ALA A 39 -6.99 -4.29 -8.80
C ALA A 39 -5.55 -3.89 -8.49
N VAL A 40 -5.24 -3.61 -7.21
CA VAL A 40 -3.89 -3.27 -6.76
C VAL A 40 -2.90 -4.44 -6.95
N ILE A 41 -3.33 -5.68 -6.71
CA ILE A 41 -2.49 -6.85 -6.97
C ILE A 41 -2.24 -7.01 -8.49
N ALA A 42 -3.28 -6.82 -9.31
CA ALA A 42 -3.18 -6.90 -10.76
C ALA A 42 -2.27 -5.81 -11.33
N SER A 43 -2.33 -4.57 -10.82
CA SER A 43 -1.50 -3.47 -11.32
C SER A 43 -0.01 -3.70 -11.14
N ARG A 44 0.39 -4.50 -10.13
CA ARG A 44 1.82 -4.85 -9.89
C ARG A 44 2.39 -5.81 -10.93
N GLN A 45 1.55 -6.46 -11.74
CA GLN A 45 1.98 -7.37 -12.80
C GLN A 45 2.22 -6.65 -14.13
N TYR A 46 1.84 -5.37 -14.24
CA TYR A 46 2.09 -4.59 -15.44
C TYR A 46 3.57 -4.21 -15.51
N PRO A 47 4.28 -4.54 -16.61
CA PRO A 47 5.67 -4.15 -16.80
C PRO A 47 5.80 -2.64 -17.07
N ASP A 48 4.80 -2.06 -17.74
CA ASP A 48 4.71 -0.62 -17.97
C ASP A 48 3.90 0.05 -16.85
N LYS A 49 4.57 0.99 -16.16
CA LYS A 49 4.00 1.75 -15.04
C LYS A 49 2.89 2.69 -15.50
N ASP A 50 2.98 3.24 -16.70
CA ASP A 50 1.94 4.13 -17.22
C ASP A 50 0.67 3.35 -17.56
N ALA A 51 0.81 2.17 -18.20
CA ALA A 51 -0.31 1.25 -18.39
C ALA A 51 -0.96 0.81 -17.06
N ALA A 52 -0.16 0.58 -16.02
CA ALA A 52 -0.66 0.25 -14.68
C ALA A 52 -1.51 1.38 -14.07
N ILE A 53 -1.06 2.63 -14.21
CA ILE A 53 -1.79 3.82 -13.75
C ILE A 53 -3.11 3.95 -14.51
N THR A 54 -3.08 3.88 -15.85
CA THR A 54 -4.30 3.97 -16.68
C THR A 54 -5.31 2.88 -16.32
N PHE A 55 -4.85 1.66 -16.02
CA PHE A 55 -5.72 0.59 -15.52
C PHE A 55 -6.39 0.97 -14.19
N LEU A 56 -5.62 1.43 -13.20
CA LEU A 56 -6.13 1.82 -11.88
C LEU A 56 -7.10 3.02 -11.97
N GLU A 57 -6.85 4.00 -12.84
CA GLU A 57 -7.76 5.11 -13.13
C GLU A 57 -9.10 4.62 -13.73
N GLY A 58 -9.03 3.62 -14.62
CA GLY A 58 -10.21 2.93 -15.13
C GLY A 58 -11.02 2.26 -14.02
N VAL A 59 -10.35 1.61 -13.06
CA VAL A 59 -11.01 1.01 -11.88
C VAL A 59 -11.67 2.08 -11.01
N ILE A 60 -11.02 3.22 -10.77
CA ILE A 60 -11.63 4.34 -10.02
C ILE A 60 -12.90 4.84 -10.72
N THR A 61 -12.88 4.94 -12.05
CA THR A 61 -14.06 5.38 -12.82
C THR A 61 -15.21 4.40 -12.62
N LYS A 62 -14.95 3.09 -12.79
CA LYS A 62 -15.97 2.04 -12.56
C LYS A 62 -16.52 2.06 -11.14
N LEU A 63 -15.66 2.20 -10.14
CA LEU A 63 -16.06 2.32 -8.74
C LEU A 63 -17.06 3.47 -8.56
N ARG A 64 -16.78 4.67 -9.11
CA ARG A 64 -17.70 5.82 -9.03
C ARG A 64 -19.05 5.55 -9.71
N ASP A 65 -19.06 4.81 -10.81
CA ASP A 65 -20.27 4.48 -11.55
C ASP A 65 -21.24 3.55 -10.79
N THR A 66 -20.75 2.82 -9.79
CA THR A 66 -21.59 1.97 -8.92
C THR A 66 -22.58 2.77 -8.07
N ARG A 67 -22.30 4.06 -7.80
CA ARG A 67 -23.11 4.96 -6.94
C ARG A 67 -23.35 4.44 -5.52
N GLU A 68 -22.47 3.58 -5.02
CA GLU A 68 -22.50 3.08 -3.64
C GLU A 68 -22.06 4.15 -2.64
N SER A 69 -22.61 4.09 -1.41
CA SER A 69 -22.36 5.11 -0.37
C SER A 69 -20.93 5.08 0.19
N ARG A 70 -20.34 3.88 0.35
CA ARG A 70 -18.99 3.68 0.91
C ARG A 70 -17.91 3.54 -0.18
N ILE A 71 -17.92 4.43 -1.17
CA ILE A 71 -17.02 4.34 -2.31
C ILE A 71 -15.63 4.95 -2.06
N ASN A 72 -15.51 5.81 -1.05
CA ASN A 72 -14.27 6.53 -0.79
C ASN A 72 -13.14 5.60 -0.32
N GLU A 73 -13.45 4.57 0.46
CA GLU A 73 -12.47 3.57 0.93
C GLU A 73 -11.76 2.84 -0.24
N PRO A 74 -12.47 2.15 -1.16
CA PRO A 74 -11.83 1.49 -2.29
C PRO A 74 -11.14 2.46 -3.24
N ILE A 75 -11.72 3.65 -3.48
CA ILE A 75 -11.07 4.67 -4.32
C ILE A 75 -9.76 5.14 -3.69
N LEU A 76 -9.75 5.42 -2.39
CA LEU A 76 -8.55 5.86 -1.69
C LEU A 76 -7.48 4.78 -1.74
N TYR A 77 -7.85 3.52 -1.51
CA TYR A 77 -6.93 2.40 -1.59
C TYR A 77 -6.25 2.31 -2.97
N VAL A 78 -7.04 2.42 -4.06
CA VAL A 78 -6.51 2.42 -5.43
C VAL A 78 -5.62 3.66 -5.69
N LYS A 79 -6.02 4.84 -5.22
CA LYS A 79 -5.22 6.07 -5.34
C LYS A 79 -3.86 5.94 -4.65
N MET A 80 -3.79 5.28 -3.50
CA MET A 80 -2.50 5.04 -2.82
C MET A 80 -1.57 4.17 -3.65
N GLN A 81 -2.09 3.17 -4.38
CA GLN A 81 -1.28 2.40 -5.31
C GLN A 81 -0.80 3.24 -6.51
N ILE A 82 -1.62 4.16 -7.04
CA ILE A 82 -1.17 5.12 -8.07
C ILE A 82 -0.06 6.03 -7.53
N ALA A 83 -0.21 6.54 -6.30
CA ALA A 83 0.80 7.35 -5.64
C ALA A 83 2.12 6.58 -5.43
N ALA A 84 2.04 5.29 -5.10
CA ALA A 84 3.19 4.39 -5.01
C ALA A 84 3.93 4.29 -6.36
N ILE A 85 3.20 4.03 -7.45
CA ILE A 85 3.79 3.92 -8.79
C ILE A 85 4.43 5.25 -9.20
N ASN A 86 3.77 6.38 -8.93
CA ASN A 86 4.33 7.70 -9.18
C ASN A 86 5.62 7.96 -8.39
N LEU A 87 5.66 7.55 -7.12
CA LEU A 87 6.87 7.64 -6.31
C LEU A 87 8.02 6.84 -6.92
N GLU A 88 7.76 5.60 -7.36
CA GLU A 88 8.76 4.76 -8.02
C GLU A 88 9.22 5.31 -9.39
N LYS A 89 8.41 6.15 -10.06
CA LYS A 89 8.81 6.86 -11.28
C LYS A 89 9.65 8.11 -10.99
N GLY A 90 9.80 8.49 -9.72
CA GLY A 90 10.42 9.76 -9.32
C GLY A 90 9.48 10.97 -9.41
N ASN A 91 8.18 10.75 -9.64
CA ASN A 91 7.16 11.80 -9.71
C ASN A 91 6.73 12.25 -8.31
N GLN A 92 7.67 12.78 -7.51
CA GLN A 92 7.43 13.16 -6.11
C GLN A 92 6.28 14.17 -5.95
N LYS A 93 6.15 15.13 -6.88
CA LYS A 93 5.08 16.14 -6.85
C LYS A 93 3.69 15.51 -6.92
N GLU A 94 3.48 14.58 -7.86
CA GLU A 94 2.20 13.89 -8.03
C GLU A 94 1.88 12.96 -6.85
N CYS A 95 2.92 12.29 -6.32
CA CYS A 95 2.79 11.50 -5.10
C CYS A 95 2.34 12.37 -3.92
N LYS A 96 2.98 13.52 -3.72
CA LYS A 96 2.64 14.48 -2.66
C LYS A 96 1.20 14.96 -2.76
N ASN A 97 0.78 15.43 -3.94
CA ASN A 97 -0.59 15.87 -4.17
C ASN A 97 -1.61 14.76 -3.85
N SER A 98 -1.30 13.52 -4.27
CA SER A 98 -2.15 12.36 -4.00
C SER A 98 -2.25 12.03 -2.51
N LEU A 99 -1.16 12.23 -1.75
CA LEU A 99 -1.14 12.04 -0.29
C LEU A 99 -1.91 13.14 0.44
N GLU A 100 -1.81 14.41 0.03
CA GLU A 100 -2.57 15.51 0.63
C GLU A 100 -4.09 15.33 0.43
N ASP A 101 -4.50 15.02 -0.81
CA ASP A 101 -5.90 14.69 -1.15
C ASP A 101 -6.37 13.43 -0.40
N GLY A 102 -5.49 12.42 -0.34
CA GLY A 102 -5.74 11.15 0.32
C GLY A 102 -5.96 11.32 1.81
N LYS A 103 -5.15 12.17 2.46
CA LYS A 103 -5.27 12.48 3.89
C LYS A 103 -6.58 13.17 4.21
N THR A 104 -6.93 14.18 3.41
CA THR A 104 -8.21 14.90 3.55
C THR A 104 -9.40 13.95 3.40
N THR A 105 -9.33 13.05 2.42
CA THR A 105 -10.37 12.03 2.21
C THR A 105 -10.45 11.08 3.41
N LEU A 106 -9.31 10.58 3.89
CA LEU A 106 -9.21 9.65 5.01
C LEU A 106 -9.81 10.23 6.29
N ASP A 107 -9.48 11.49 6.59
CA ASP A 107 -9.94 12.18 7.80
C ASP A 107 -11.44 12.52 7.76
N SER A 108 -12.05 12.56 6.57
CA SER A 108 -13.50 12.78 6.41
C SER A 108 -14.34 11.51 6.63
N MET A 109 -13.72 10.33 6.62
CA MET A 109 -14.42 9.04 6.74
C MET A 109 -14.48 8.57 8.20
N THR A 110 -15.54 7.85 8.54
CA THR A 110 -15.72 7.20 9.84
C THR A 110 -15.76 5.69 9.66
N ASP A 111 -15.23 4.93 10.63
CA ASP A 111 -15.19 3.46 10.61
C ASP A 111 -14.50 2.87 9.36
N VAL A 112 -13.37 3.47 8.98
CA VAL A 112 -12.56 3.06 7.82
C VAL A 112 -11.88 1.71 8.09
N ASP A 113 -11.84 0.84 7.08
CA ASP A 113 -11.12 -0.43 7.19
C ASP A 113 -9.62 -0.22 7.49
N PRO A 114 -9.04 -0.94 8.47
CA PRO A 114 -7.62 -0.80 8.83
C PRO A 114 -6.65 -0.93 7.65
N THR A 115 -6.98 -1.73 6.63
CA THR A 115 -6.14 -1.90 5.46
C THR A 115 -5.99 -0.63 4.63
N VAL A 116 -7.00 0.26 4.64
CA VAL A 116 -6.96 1.55 3.96
C VAL A 116 -6.06 2.52 4.72
N HIS A 117 -6.15 2.56 6.06
CA HIS A 117 -5.23 3.32 6.89
C HIS A 117 -3.79 2.84 6.71
N ALA A 118 -3.56 1.53 6.76
CA ALA A 118 -2.24 0.93 6.56
C ALA A 118 -1.68 1.32 5.17
N SER A 119 -2.47 1.19 4.10
CA SER A 119 -2.03 1.58 2.77
C SER A 119 -1.65 3.06 2.68
N PHE A 120 -2.45 3.95 3.27
CA PHE A 120 -2.15 5.39 3.27
C PHE A 120 -0.84 5.69 4.01
N TYR A 121 -0.71 5.20 5.25
CA TYR A 121 0.45 5.49 6.08
C TYR A 121 1.74 4.85 5.56
N TRP A 122 1.63 3.70 4.88
CA TRP A 122 2.76 3.09 4.19
C TRP A 122 3.26 3.98 3.04
N ILE A 123 2.38 4.44 2.14
CA ILE A 123 2.83 5.28 1.02
C ILE A 123 3.33 6.64 1.50
N SER A 124 2.70 7.19 2.53
CA SER A 124 3.18 8.39 3.22
C SER A 124 4.59 8.20 3.79
N SER A 125 4.85 7.10 4.49
CA SER A 125 6.20 6.82 5.01
C SER A 125 7.20 6.70 3.87
N GLN A 126 6.91 5.92 2.82
CA GLN A 126 7.84 5.76 1.69
C GLN A 126 8.13 7.08 0.97
N TYR A 127 7.14 7.98 0.85
CA TYR A 127 7.35 9.33 0.34
C TYR A 127 8.33 10.11 1.20
N HIS A 128 8.11 10.20 2.52
CA HIS A 128 8.99 10.91 3.45
C HIS A 128 10.40 10.31 3.49
N LYS A 129 10.52 8.97 3.40
CA LYS A 129 11.81 8.29 3.27
C LYS A 129 12.56 8.75 2.02
N SER A 130 11.87 8.87 0.89
CA SER A 130 12.47 9.34 -0.37
C SER A 130 12.93 10.81 -0.30
N CYS A 131 12.27 11.62 0.53
CA CYS A 131 12.61 13.02 0.77
C CYS A 131 13.66 13.21 1.88
N GLN A 132 14.14 12.12 2.51
CA GLN A 132 15.03 12.16 3.68
C GLN A 132 14.43 12.87 4.89
N GLU A 133 13.10 12.91 4.99
CA GLU A 133 12.35 13.48 6.11
C GLU A 133 12.16 12.39 7.18
N PHE A 134 13.27 12.01 7.85
CA PHE A 134 13.33 10.83 8.72
C PHE A 134 12.32 10.84 9.88
N ALA A 135 12.06 12.01 10.47
CA ALA A 135 11.07 12.15 11.56
C ALA A 135 9.65 11.83 11.10
N GLU A 136 9.25 12.31 9.92
CA GLU A 136 7.93 12.03 9.36
C GLU A 136 7.84 10.59 8.82
N PHE A 137 8.91 10.07 8.21
CA PHE A 137 8.98 8.65 7.87
C PHE A 137 8.73 7.77 9.10
N TYR A 138 9.45 8.03 10.19
CA TYR A 138 9.35 7.28 11.44
C TYR A 138 7.92 7.28 11.99
N LYS A 139 7.31 8.47 12.09
CA LYS A 139 5.93 8.63 12.56
C LYS A 139 4.92 7.89 11.68
N ASN A 140 5.01 8.03 10.35
CA ASN A 140 4.08 7.38 9.43
C ASN A 140 4.28 5.86 9.40
N ALA A 141 5.52 5.37 9.51
CA ALA A 141 5.80 3.94 9.60
C ALA A 141 5.25 3.31 10.89
N LEU A 142 5.29 4.03 12.02
CA LEU A 142 4.63 3.59 13.25
C LEU A 142 3.10 3.55 13.12
N LEU A 143 2.51 4.55 12.45
CA LEU A 143 1.08 4.54 12.16
C LEU A 143 0.71 3.36 11.26
N TYR A 144 1.51 3.04 10.24
CA TYR A 144 1.33 1.83 9.44
C TYR A 144 1.31 0.55 10.29
N LEU A 145 2.25 0.42 11.23
CA LEU A 145 2.32 -0.72 12.15
C LEU A 145 1.12 -0.78 13.10
N ALA A 146 0.52 0.36 13.47
CA ALA A 146 -0.69 0.39 14.29
C ALA A 146 -1.93 -0.20 13.58
N TYR A 147 -1.95 -0.21 12.24
CA TYR A 147 -3.03 -0.77 11.43
C TYR A 147 -2.68 -2.10 10.76
N THR A 148 -1.50 -2.67 11.04
CA THR A 148 -1.00 -3.89 10.40
C THR A 148 -0.63 -4.93 11.45
N THR A 149 -1.11 -6.17 11.26
CA THR A 149 -0.71 -7.30 12.09
C THR A 149 0.73 -7.72 11.76
N VAL A 150 1.68 -7.47 12.66
CA VAL A 150 3.12 -7.73 12.44
C VAL A 150 3.36 -9.19 12.07
N GLU A 151 2.63 -10.12 12.67
CA GLU A 151 2.76 -11.57 12.42
C GLU A 151 2.46 -11.96 10.97
N SER A 152 1.69 -11.14 10.24
CA SER A 152 1.35 -11.38 8.83
C SER A 152 2.44 -10.97 7.84
N LEU A 153 3.43 -10.20 8.30
CA LEU A 153 4.52 -9.70 7.46
C LEU A 153 5.60 -10.76 7.27
N SER A 154 6.28 -10.74 6.11
CA SER A 154 7.42 -11.62 5.89
C SER A 154 8.61 -11.21 6.77
N GLU A 155 9.42 -12.19 7.20
CA GLU A 155 10.60 -11.92 8.03
C GLU A 155 11.59 -10.95 7.36
N SER A 156 11.76 -11.05 6.04
CA SER A 156 12.60 -10.12 5.28
C SER A 156 12.10 -8.67 5.38
N PHE A 157 10.79 -8.47 5.22
CA PHE A 157 10.19 -7.14 5.29
C PHE A 157 10.27 -6.57 6.71
N LYS A 158 10.10 -7.42 7.74
CA LYS A 158 10.28 -7.01 9.14
C LYS A 158 11.69 -6.51 9.40
N LEU A 159 12.70 -7.23 8.90
CA LEU A 159 14.10 -6.85 9.05
C LEU A 159 14.41 -5.52 8.35
N ASP A 160 13.98 -5.36 7.10
CA ASP A 160 14.18 -4.14 6.33
C ASP A 160 13.52 -2.93 7.01
N LEU A 161 12.27 -3.10 7.45
CA LEU A 161 11.53 -2.03 8.13
C LEU A 161 12.14 -1.71 9.51
N ALA A 162 12.56 -2.71 10.28
CA ALA A 162 13.22 -2.50 11.57
C ALA A 162 14.55 -1.73 11.39
N PHE A 163 15.32 -2.06 10.36
CA PHE A 163 16.54 -1.33 10.00
C PHE A 163 16.24 0.13 9.66
N ASP A 164 15.26 0.37 8.76
CA ASP A 164 14.88 1.71 8.36
C ASP A 164 14.37 2.55 9.53
N LEU A 165 13.53 1.97 10.40
CA LEU A 165 13.03 2.64 11.62
C LEU A 165 14.16 2.99 12.58
N SER A 166 15.15 2.11 12.72
CA SER A 166 16.34 2.38 13.55
C SER A 166 17.14 3.54 13.02
N LEU A 167 17.40 3.56 11.71
CA LEU A 167 18.10 4.64 11.04
C LEU A 167 17.34 5.96 11.18
N ALA A 168 16.03 5.92 10.98
CA ALA A 168 15.18 7.10 11.10
C ALA A 168 15.14 7.64 12.53
N ALA A 169 15.15 6.77 13.54
CA ALA A 169 15.22 7.20 14.94
C ALA A 169 16.56 7.87 15.30
N LEU A 170 17.66 7.46 14.67
CA LEU A 170 18.99 8.05 14.87
C LEU A 170 19.17 9.38 14.13
N LEU A 171 18.62 9.49 12.91
CA LEU A 171 18.79 10.65 12.04
C LEU A 171 17.67 11.69 12.16
N GLY A 172 16.51 11.28 12.68
CA GLY A 172 15.33 12.13 12.76
C GLY A 172 15.39 13.08 13.94
N ASP A 173 15.10 14.35 13.67
CA ASP A 173 14.96 15.34 14.73
C ASP A 173 13.76 15.01 15.63
N ASN A 174 13.91 15.26 16.93
CA ASN A 174 12.85 15.14 17.93
C ASN A 174 12.27 13.73 18.16
N ILE A 175 13.02 12.67 17.87
CA ILE A 175 12.64 11.30 18.21
C ILE A 175 13.27 10.93 19.56
N TYR A 176 12.46 10.97 20.64
CA TYR A 176 12.93 10.65 22.00
C TYR A 176 12.42 9.28 22.51
N ASN A 177 11.51 8.63 21.77
CA ASN A 177 10.79 7.43 22.20
C ASN A 177 11.41 6.12 21.67
N PHE A 178 12.73 6.11 21.43
CA PHE A 178 13.40 4.93 20.89
C PHE A 178 13.30 3.70 21.81
N GLY A 179 13.27 3.91 23.13
CA GLY A 179 13.09 2.82 24.09
C GLY A 179 11.76 2.09 23.94
N GLU A 180 10.68 2.80 23.59
CA GLU A 180 9.36 2.18 23.35
C GLU A 180 9.35 1.38 22.05
N LEU A 181 10.04 1.89 21.01
CA LEU A 181 10.19 1.20 19.74
C LEU A 181 10.88 -0.15 19.89
N LEU A 182 11.93 -0.21 20.71
CA LEU A 182 12.68 -1.44 20.98
C LEU A 182 11.83 -2.54 21.61
N ALA A 183 10.75 -2.18 22.30
CA ALA A 183 9.79 -3.13 22.86
C ALA A 183 8.73 -3.59 21.85
N HIS A 184 8.65 -2.96 20.67
CA HIS A 184 7.66 -3.31 19.65
C HIS A 184 7.97 -4.68 19.01
N PRO A 185 6.96 -5.53 18.72
CA PRO A 185 7.15 -6.86 18.13
C PRO A 185 7.99 -6.89 16.84
N ILE A 186 8.02 -5.79 16.09
CA ILE A 186 8.85 -5.63 14.89
C ILE A 186 10.37 -5.76 15.18
N PHE A 187 10.81 -5.46 16.41
CA PHE A 187 12.20 -5.59 16.87
C PHE A 187 12.47 -6.87 17.68
N SER A 188 11.44 -7.62 18.05
CA SER A 188 11.55 -8.76 18.96
C SER A 188 12.44 -9.90 18.42
N VAL A 189 12.58 -10.00 17.10
CA VAL A 189 13.43 -11.02 16.44
C VAL A 189 14.90 -10.54 16.27
N TYR A 190 15.17 -9.23 16.32
CA TYR A 190 16.44 -8.65 15.85
C TYR A 190 17.20 -7.84 16.89
N PHE A 191 16.83 -7.95 18.17
CA PHE A 191 17.43 -7.19 19.28
C PHE A 191 18.97 -7.29 19.36
N SER A 192 19.58 -8.36 18.82
CA SER A 192 21.03 -8.51 18.75
C SER A 192 21.73 -7.60 17.73
N PHE A 193 21.06 -7.11 16.69
CA PHE A 193 21.68 -6.27 15.66
C PHE A 193 21.90 -4.82 16.12
N LEU A 194 21.07 -4.35 17.05
CA LEU A 194 21.02 -2.95 17.44
C LEU A 194 22.14 -2.54 18.43
N PHE A 195 22.84 -3.51 19.01
CA PHE A 195 23.99 -3.30 19.92
C PHE A 195 25.35 -3.32 19.21
N ILE A 196 25.39 -3.46 17.88
CA ILE A 196 26.64 -3.56 17.11
C ILE A 196 27.02 -2.22 16.44
N VAL A 197 26.16 -1.19 16.53
CA VAL A 197 26.47 0.18 16.07
C VAL A 197 26.83 1.07 17.25
#